data_AF-A0A7Y8AKD0-F1
#
_entry.id   AF-A0A7Y8AKD0-F1
#
_cell.length_a   1.000
_cell.length_b   1.000
_cell.length_c   1.000
_cell.angle_alpha   90.00
_cell.angle_beta   90.00
_cell.angle_gamma   90.00
#
_symmetry.space_group_name_H-M   'P 1'
#
loop_
_entity.id
_entity.type
_entity.pdbx_description
1 polymer ?
#
loop_
_entity_poly.entity_id
_entity_poly.type
_entity_poly.pdbx_seq_one_letter_code
_entity_poly.pdbx_strand_id
1 'polypeptide(L)' 'MLVLSRAVGEIISIGDDIALHILELNGTQVKFGIQAPSGVNVHRAEVYQKILERQAAEPQANP' A
#
# COMPACT_ATOMS: atom_id res chain seq x y z
N MET A 1 -12.39 7.44 5.86
CA MET A 1 -12.37 6.10 5.23
C MET A 1 -13.38 6.11 4.09
N LEU A 2 -12.94 5.88 2.85
CA LEU A 2 -13.82 5.73 1.68
C LEU A 2 -13.97 4.24 1.38
N VAL A 3 -15.18 3.76 1.15
CA VAL A 3 -15.47 2.34 0.89
C VAL A 3 -15.96 2.18 -0.54
N LEU A 4 -15.25 1.37 -1.32
CA LEU A 4 -15.56 1.08 -2.71
C LEU A 4 -15.62 -0.43 -2.90
N SER A 5 -16.65 -0.92 -3.58
CA SER A 5 -16.76 -2.32 -4.00
C SER A 5 -16.36 -2.43 -5.47
N ARG A 6 -15.40 -3.31 -5.76
CA ARG A 6 -14.88 -3.58 -7.11
C ARG A 6 -14.81 -5.08 -7.35
N ALA A 7 -15.03 -5.48 -8.60
CA ALA A 7 -14.84 -6.84 -9.07
C ALA A 7 -13.38 -7.11 -9.46
N VAL A 8 -13.05 -8.39 -9.65
CA VAL A 8 -11.75 -8.80 -10.21
C VAL A 8 -11.57 -8.22 -11.61
N GLY A 9 -10.40 -7.66 -11.88
CA GLY A 9 -10.07 -6.98 -13.12
C GLY A 9 -10.36 -5.49 -13.13
N GLU A 10 -11.04 -4.96 -12.10
CA GLU A 10 -11.26 -3.52 -11.97
C GLU A 10 -10.08 -2.80 -11.29
N ILE A 11 -10.06 -1.47 -11.47
CA ILE A 11 -8.99 -0.59 -11.04
C ILE A 11 -9.57 0.52 -10.16
N ILE A 12 -8.85 0.85 -9.09
CA ILE A 12 -9.11 1.99 -8.21
C ILE A 12 -7.96 2.97 -8.39
N SER A 13 -8.22 4.14 -8.94
CA SER A 13 -7.23 5.21 -9.06
C SER A 13 -7.25 6.11 -7.83
N ILE A 14 -6.07 6.42 -7.30
CA ILE A 14 -5.87 7.31 -6.15
C ILE A 14 -4.98 8.47 -6.60
N GLY A 15 -5.58 9.66 -6.72
CA GLY A 15 -4.90 10.79 -7.36
C GLY A 15 -4.59 10.51 -8.84
N ASP A 16 -3.50 11.07 -9.34
CA ASP A 16 -3.09 10.94 -10.74
C ASP A 16 -2.01 9.86 -10.97
N ASP A 17 -1.31 9.45 -9.90
CA ASP A 17 -0.10 8.61 -10.02
C ASP A 17 -0.26 7.18 -9.48
N ILE A 18 -1.29 6.90 -8.66
CA ILE A 18 -1.44 5.60 -7.99
C ILE A 18 -2.66 4.87 -8.54
N ALA A 19 -2.46 3.61 -8.96
CA ALA A 19 -3.53 2.72 -9.40
C ALA A 19 -3.48 1.38 -8.64
N LEU A 20 -4.64 0.95 -8.13
CA LEU A 20 -4.85 -0.31 -7.44
C LEU A 20 -5.68 -1.25 -8.30
N HIS A 21 -5.10 -2.36 -8.71
CA HIS A 21 -5.72 -3.36 -9.56
C HIS A 21 -6.12 -4.56 -8.71
N ILE A 22 -7.36 -5.00 -8.82
CA ILE A 22 -7.80 -6.26 -8.21
C ILE A 22 -7.45 -7.39 -9.20
N LEU A 23 -6.40 -8.15 -8.92
CA LEU A 23 -5.89 -9.17 -9.84
C LEU A 23 -6.65 -10.49 -9.75
N GLU A 24 -6.87 -10.99 -8.53
CA GLU A 24 -7.63 -12.22 -8.29
C GLU A 24 -8.22 -12.25 -6.89
N LEU A 25 -9.30 -13.04 -6.74
CA LEU A 25 -9.92 -13.39 -5.48
C LEU A 25 -9.83 -14.90 -5.31
N ASN A 26 -9.07 -15.35 -4.31
CA ASN A 26 -8.93 -16.75 -3.93
C ASN A 26 -9.54 -16.96 -2.55
N GLY A 27 -10.85 -17.22 -2.52
CA GLY A 27 -11.60 -17.42 -1.28
C GLY A 27 -11.54 -16.18 -0.38
N THR A 28 -10.65 -16.20 0.61
CA THR A 28 -10.42 -15.09 1.55
C THR A 28 -9.22 -14.21 1.21
N GLN A 29 -8.36 -14.63 0.28
CA GLN A 29 -7.22 -13.84 -0.16
C GLN A 29 -7.56 -13.04 -1.41
N VAL A 30 -7.21 -11.76 -1.38
CA VAL A 30 -7.30 -10.87 -2.53
C VAL A 30 -5.90 -10.50 -2.96
N LYS A 31 -5.62 -10.59 -4.26
CA LYS A 31 -4.36 -10.16 -4.82
C LYS A 31 -4.53 -8.79 -5.42
N PHE A 32 -3.76 -7.85 -4.88
CA PHE A 32 -3.74 -6.47 -5.36
C PHE A 32 -2.46 -6.24 -6.16
N GLY A 33 -2.61 -5.70 -7.37
CA GLY A 33 -1.53 -5.05 -8.09
C GLY A 33 -1.53 -3.58 -7.71
N ILE A 34 -0.40 -3.03 -7.28
CA ILE A 34 -0.28 -1.62 -6.93
C ILE A 34 0.74 -1.01 -7.87
N GLN A 35 0.30 -0.04 -8.65
CA GLN A 35 1.15 0.77 -9.50
C GLN A 35 1.25 2.15 -8.85
N ALA A 36 2.46 2.55 -8.51
CA ALA A 36 2.76 3.82 -7.89
C ALA A 36 4.11 4.33 -8.45
N PRO A 37 4.34 5.65 -8.48
CA PRO A 37 5.60 6.23 -8.95
C PRO A 37 6.72 5.93 -7.94
N SER A 38 7.97 6.00 -8.39
CA SER A 38 9.16 5.66 -7.59
C SER A 38 9.33 6.45 -6.29
N GLY A 39 8.65 7.60 -6.14
CA GLY A 39 8.65 8.39 -4.92
C GLY A 39 7.68 7.88 -3.84
N VAL A 40 6.81 6.93 -4.17
CA VAL A 40 5.80 6.38 -3.26
C VAL A 40 6.19 4.97 -2.88
N ASN A 41 6.62 4.80 -1.63
CA ASN A 41 6.92 3.49 -1.08
C ASN A 41 5.64 2.75 -0.72
N VAL A 42 5.46 1.57 -1.32
CA VAL A 42 4.33 0.69 -1.05
C VAL A 42 4.79 -0.42 -0.12
N HIS A 43 4.24 -0.44 1.10
CA HIS A 43 4.54 -1.45 2.11
C HIS A 43 3.25 -2.11 2.59
N ARG A 44 3.38 -3.36 3.08
CA ARG A 44 2.31 -3.98 3.86
C ARG A 44 2.19 -3.24 5.19
N ALA A 45 0.97 -3.05 5.68
CA ALA A 45 0.69 -2.24 6.87
C ALA A 45 1.50 -2.72 8.09
N GLU A 46 1.62 -4.03 8.28
CA GLU A 46 2.38 -4.63 9.39
C GLU A 46 3.88 -4.37 9.29
N VAL A 47 4.42 -4.25 8.07
CA VAL A 47 5.83 -3.93 7.84
C VAL A 47 6.05 -2.44 8.07
N TYR A 48 5.15 -1.60 7.57
CA TYR A 48 5.21 -0.16 7.74
C TYR A 48 5.17 0.24 9.21
N GLN A 49 4.30 -0.39 10.01
CA GLN A 49 4.20 -0.12 11.45
C GLN A 49 5.51 -0.43 12.18
N LYS A 50 6.17 -1.55 11.87
CA LYS A 50 7.50 -1.87 12.43
C LYS A 50 8.59 -0.89 11.99
N ILE A 51 8.52 -0.38 10.77
CA ILE A 51 9.47 0.63 10.28
C ILE A 51 9.27 1.94 11.04
N LEU A 52 8.02 2.37 11.23
CA LEU A 52 7.67 3.55 12.01
C LEU A 52 8.11 3.45 13.47
N GLU A 53 7.90 2.30 14.10
CA GLU A 53 8.37 2.07 15.48
C GLU A 53 9.89 2.13 15.59
N ARG A 54 10.64 1.62 14.60
CA ARG A 54 12.10 1.78 14.56
C ARG A 54 12.53 3.22 14.34
N GLN A 55 11.93 3.91 13.38
CA GLN A 55 12.25 5.32 13.07
C GLN A 55 11.92 6.25 14.24
N ALA A 56 10.86 5.96 14.99
CA ALA A 56 10.51 6.69 16.21
C ALA A 56 11.45 6.38 17.38
N ALA A 57 12.11 5.22 17.38
CA ALA A 57 13.07 4.80 18.41
C ALA A 57 14.52 5.24 18.11
N GLU A 58 14.80 5.84 16.94
CA GLU A 58 16.10 6.43 16.61
C GLU A 58 16.04 7.97 16.59
N PRO A 59 16.09 8.64 17.76
CA PRO A 59 16.56 10.02 17.80
C PRO A 59 18.08 10.02 17.61
N GLN A 60 18.53 10.55 16.48
CA GLN A 60 19.89 11.06 16.25
C GLN A 60 21.05 10.05 16.38
N ALA A 61 21.63 9.70 15.25
CA ALA A 61 23.08 9.60 15.14
C ALA A 61 23.56 10.68 14.15
N ASN A 62 23.73 11.90 14.68
CA ASN A 62 24.62 12.94 14.14
C ASN A 62 26.07 12.58 14.58
N PRO A 63 27.17 12.95 13.89
CA PRO A 63 27.47 14.27 13.32
C PRO A 63 27.74 14.34 11.81
#